data_AF-A0A4Z0BPX8-F1
#
_entry.id   AF-A0A4Z0BPX8-F1
#
_cell.length_a   1.000
_cell.length_b   1.000
_cell.length_c   1.000
_cell.angle_alpha   90.00
_cell.angle_beta   90.00
_cell.angle_gamma   90.00
#
_symmetry.space_group_name_H-M   'P 1'
#
loop_
_entity.id
_entity.type
_entity.pdbx_description
1 polymer ?
#
loop_
_entity_poly.entity_id
_entity_poly.type
_entity_poly.pdbx_seq_one_letter_code
_entity_poly.pdbx_strand_id
1 'polypeptide(L)'
;MRERLAGFLLMCVVVPLAVVGYLMLVWIGLFGPNQRGRAGVRALDHFVNATVFDGYAWESISSHAWRVRETKRWARVVIRITDRFQPDHCMRANKREQQVVDLVLKAKLDQQTIF
;
A
#
# COMPACT_ATOMS: atom_id res chain seq x y z
N MET A 1 -7.98 16.14 -22.73
CA MET A 1 -9.42 15.81 -22.52
C MET A 1 -9.71 14.32 -22.62
N ARG A 2 -9.19 13.59 -23.62
CA ARG A 2 -9.41 12.13 -23.76
C ARG A 2 -8.94 11.32 -22.57
N GLU A 3 -7.79 11.66 -21.97
CA GLU A 3 -7.28 10.99 -20.77
C GLU A 3 -8.16 11.19 -19.53
N ARG A 4 -8.69 12.39 -19.32
CA ARG A 4 -9.59 12.67 -18.19
C ARG A 4 -10.88 11.87 -18.32
N LEU A 5 -11.41 11.75 -19.55
CA LEU A 5 -12.59 10.93 -19.83
C LEU A 5 -12.30 9.44 -19.68
N ALA A 6 -11.16 8.96 -20.20
CA ALA A 6 -10.74 7.57 -20.04
C ALA A 6 -10.52 7.21 -18.57
N GLY A 7 -9.86 8.09 -17.81
CA GLY A 7 -9.69 7.96 -16.37
C GLY A 7 -11.03 7.96 -15.63
N PHE A 8 -11.96 8.85 -15.99
CA PHE A 8 -13.30 8.87 -15.39
C PHE A 8 -14.06 7.56 -15.64
N LEU A 9 -14.10 7.09 -16.89
CA LEU A 9 -14.75 5.82 -17.25
C LEU A 9 -14.09 4.62 -16.56
N LEU A 10 -12.76 4.61 -16.46
CA LEU A 10 -12.03 3.61 -15.70
C LEU A 10 -12.44 3.62 -14.22
N MET A 11 -12.52 4.80 -13.61
CA MET A 11 -12.92 4.95 -12.21
C MET A 11 -14.36 4.47 -11.96
N CYS A 12 -15.28 4.66 -12.92
CA CYS A 12 -16.64 4.12 -12.83
C CYS A 12 -16.68 2.59 -12.72
N VAL A 13 -15.66 1.88 -13.20
CA VAL A 13 -15.55 0.42 -13.10
C VAL A 13 -14.69 0.01 -11.91
N VAL A 14 -13.54 0.65 -11.73
CA VAL A 14 -12.55 0.27 -10.70
C VAL A 14 -13.05 0.58 -9.30
N VAL A 15 -13.72 1.71 -9.08
CA VAL A 15 -14.20 2.10 -7.74
C VAL A 15 -15.25 1.12 -7.21
N PRO A 16 -16.31 0.75 -7.96
CA PRO A 16 -17.24 -0.28 -7.50
C PRO A 16 -16.55 -1.63 -7.23
N LEU A 17 -15.61 -2.04 -8.08
CA LEU A 17 -14.83 -3.27 -7.85
C LEU A 17 -13.99 -3.19 -6.57
N ALA A 18 -13.41 -2.04 -6.26
CA ALA A 18 -12.68 -1.82 -5.01
C ALA A 18 -13.61 -1.94 -3.79
N VAL A 19 -14.84 -1.41 -3.88
CA VAL A 19 -15.86 -1.57 -2.82
C VAL A 19 -16.24 -3.04 -2.64
N VAL A 20 -16.48 -3.77 -3.74
CA VAL A 20 -16.73 -5.23 -3.68
C VAL A 20 -15.54 -5.95 -3.05
N GLY A 21 -14.31 -5.62 -3.44
CA GLY A 21 -13.10 -6.17 -2.85
C GLY A 21 -13.03 -5.94 -1.33
N TYR A 22 -13.39 -4.74 -0.86
CA TYR A 22 -13.45 -4.43 0.58
C TYR A 22 -14.50 -5.28 1.30
N LEU A 23 -15.71 -5.40 0.75
CA LEU A 23 -16.76 -6.25 1.32
C LEU A 23 -16.34 -7.73 1.36
N MET A 24 -15.66 -8.20 0.32
CA MET A 24 -15.08 -9.55 0.30
C MET A 24 -14.00 -9.73 1.38
N LEU A 25 -13.18 -8.72 1.66
CA LEU A 25 -12.18 -8.79 2.73
C LEU A 25 -12.83 -8.94 4.10
N VAL A 26 -13.90 -8.21 4.35
CA VAL A 26 -14.69 -8.35 5.59
C VAL A 26 -15.23 -9.78 5.71
N TRP A 27 -15.87 -10.28 4.65
CA TRP A 27 -16.43 -11.64 4.64
C TRP A 27 -15.36 -12.72 4.85
N ILE A 28 -14.26 -12.64 4.12
CA ILE A 28 -13.14 -13.61 4.21
C ILE A 28 -12.43 -13.51 5.55
N GLY A 29 -12.33 -12.32 6.15
CA GLY A 29 -11.75 -12.15 7.47
C GLY A 29 -12.57 -12.82 8.58
N LEU A 30 -13.89 -12.89 8.42
CA LEU A 30 -14.79 -13.54 9.39
C LEU A 30 -14.93 -15.05 9.18
N PHE A 31 -15.02 -15.50 7.92
CA PHE A 31 -15.41 -16.88 7.59
C PHE A 31 -14.44 -17.62 6.67
N GLY A 32 -13.44 -16.93 6.13
CA GLY A 32 -12.59 -17.45 5.05
C GLY A 32 -11.19 -17.90 5.51
N PRO A 33 -10.38 -18.40 4.57
CA PRO A 33 -9.03 -18.85 4.87
C PRO A 33 -8.10 -17.66 5.18
N ASN A 34 -7.39 -17.77 6.30
CA ASN A 34 -6.43 -16.75 6.79
C ASN A 34 -5.43 -16.29 5.73
N GLN A 35 -4.97 -17.18 4.84
CA GLN A 35 -4.03 -16.83 3.77
C GLN A 35 -4.63 -15.79 2.79
N ARG A 36 -5.89 -15.98 2.37
CA ARG A 36 -6.56 -15.07 1.45
C ARG A 36 -6.87 -13.73 2.12
N GLY A 37 -7.30 -13.78 3.38
CA GLY A 37 -7.49 -12.57 4.20
C GLY A 37 -6.21 -11.75 4.31
N ARG A 38 -5.08 -12.38 4.67
CA ARG A 38 -3.78 -11.69 4.76
C ARG A 38 -3.32 -11.09 3.44
N ALA A 39 -3.46 -11.82 2.34
CA ALA A 39 -3.07 -11.32 1.01
C ALA A 39 -3.87 -10.07 0.63
N GLY A 40 -5.18 -10.09 0.87
CA GLY A 40 -6.04 -8.96 0.55
C GLY A 40 -5.88 -7.76 1.49
N VAL A 41 -5.67 -7.99 2.79
CA VAL A 41 -5.32 -6.90 3.74
C VAL A 41 -4.01 -6.24 3.35
N ARG A 42 -3.01 -7.03 2.92
CA ARG A 42 -1.75 -6.48 2.39
C ARG A 42 -1.98 -5.65 1.13
N ALA A 43 -2.78 -6.12 0.18
CA ALA A 43 -3.11 -5.35 -1.02
C ALA A 43 -3.82 -4.03 -0.68
N LEU A 44 -4.75 -4.04 0.28
CA LEU A 44 -5.40 -2.84 0.79
C LEU A 44 -4.40 -1.89 1.46
N ASP A 45 -3.47 -2.41 2.25
CA ASP A 45 -2.41 -1.61 2.88
C ASP A 45 -1.54 -0.89 1.84
N HIS A 46 -1.13 -1.57 0.77
CA HIS A 46 -0.42 -0.96 -0.36
C HIS A 46 -1.23 0.13 -1.06
N PHE A 47 -2.54 -0.11 -1.27
CA PHE A 47 -3.43 0.88 -1.87
C PHE A 47 -3.57 2.13 -0.98
N VAL A 48 -3.79 1.95 0.32
CA VAL A 48 -3.88 3.06 1.28
C VAL A 48 -2.56 3.81 1.37
N ASN A 49 -1.43 3.10 1.37
CA ASN A 49 -0.11 3.72 1.33
C ASN A 49 0.05 4.63 0.11
N ALA A 50 -0.28 4.13 -1.09
CA ALA A 50 -0.15 4.90 -2.32
C ALA A 50 -1.11 6.09 -2.42
N THR A 51 -2.34 5.95 -1.91
CA THR A 51 -3.38 6.97 -2.08
C THR A 51 -3.43 8.01 -0.95
N VAL A 52 -3.15 7.60 0.29
CA VAL A 52 -3.27 8.46 1.48
C VAL A 52 -1.91 8.97 1.94
N PHE A 53 -0.86 8.15 1.86
CA PHE A 53 0.45 8.47 2.41
C PHE A 53 1.48 8.88 1.37
N ASP A 54 1.08 8.97 0.09
CA ASP A 54 1.96 9.35 -1.02
C ASP A 54 3.17 8.40 -1.14
N GLY A 55 2.90 7.10 -0.96
CA GLY A 55 3.89 6.04 -1.07
C GLY A 55 3.86 5.28 -2.37
N TYR A 56 4.79 4.34 -2.52
CA TYR A 56 4.79 3.46 -3.67
C TYR A 56 3.67 2.41 -3.56
N ALA A 57 3.09 2.02 -4.70
CA ALA A 57 2.04 0.99 -4.74
C ALA A 57 2.57 -0.43 -4.42
N TRP A 58 3.88 -0.61 -4.29
CA TRP A 58 4.54 -1.89 -4.00
C TRP A 58 5.23 -1.94 -2.63
N GLU A 59 4.89 -1.01 -1.74
CA GLU A 59 5.33 -1.04 -0.33
C GLU A 59 4.16 -0.81 0.64
N SER A 60 4.25 -1.40 1.82
CA SER A 60 3.29 -1.22 2.92
C SER A 60 3.41 0.14 3.58
N ILE A 61 2.37 0.55 4.30
CA ILE A 61 2.40 1.76 5.15
C ILE A 61 3.54 1.64 6.17
N SER A 62 3.76 0.44 6.70
CA SER A 62 4.79 0.17 7.70
C SER A 62 6.20 0.31 7.13
N SER A 63 6.44 -0.22 5.92
CA SER A 63 7.71 -0.06 5.21
C SER A 63 7.96 1.41 4.89
N HIS A 64 6.98 2.07 4.27
CA HIS A 64 7.08 3.48 3.91
C HIS A 64 7.37 4.34 5.15
N ALA A 65 6.61 4.15 6.24
CA ALA A 65 6.80 4.89 7.48
C ALA A 65 8.24 4.77 7.98
N TRP A 66 8.83 3.57 7.97
CA TRP A 66 10.22 3.42 8.38
C TRP A 66 11.19 4.20 7.47
N ARG A 67 10.99 4.15 6.14
CA ARG A 67 11.86 4.87 5.18
C ARG A 67 11.83 6.38 5.41
N VAL A 68 10.67 6.97 5.64
CA VAL A 68 10.49 8.43 5.74
C VAL A 68 10.46 8.98 7.17
N ARG A 69 10.77 8.14 8.17
CA ARG A 69 10.62 8.43 9.61
C ARG A 69 11.34 9.71 10.08
N GLU A 70 12.46 10.05 9.46
CA GLU A 70 13.27 11.21 9.85
C GLU A 70 12.60 12.53 9.43
N THR A 71 11.80 12.51 8.37
CA THR A 71 11.21 13.72 7.77
C THR A 71 9.71 13.85 8.02
N LYS A 72 8.96 12.75 8.06
CA LYS A 72 7.50 12.77 8.20
C LYS A 72 7.06 12.46 9.64
N ARG A 73 6.25 13.36 10.22
CA ARG A 73 5.73 13.21 11.60
C ARG A 73 4.75 12.03 11.74
N TRP A 74 3.89 11.83 10.75
CA TRP A 74 2.93 10.72 10.74
C TRP A 74 3.64 9.36 10.81
N ALA A 75 4.79 9.23 10.15
CA ALA A 75 5.56 8.00 10.13
C ALA A 75 6.04 7.62 11.53
N ARG A 76 6.51 8.58 12.32
CA ARG A 76 6.88 8.37 13.73
C ARG A 76 5.70 7.93 14.58
N VAL A 77 4.49 8.43 14.30
CA VAL A 77 3.26 7.99 14.98
C VAL A 77 2.95 6.53 14.63
N VAL A 78 2.98 6.17 13.35
CA VAL A 78 2.77 4.79 12.90
C VAL A 78 3.78 3.81 13.53
N ILE A 79 5.06 4.18 13.54
CA ILE A 79 6.12 3.37 14.16
C ILE A 79 5.82 3.16 15.65
N ARG A 80 5.54 4.22 16.41
CA ARG A 80 5.24 4.11 17.84
C ARG A 80 4.02 3.24 18.13
N ILE A 81 2.95 3.38 17.34
CA ILE A 81 1.74 2.57 17.51
C ILE A 81 2.04 1.11 17.22
N THR A 82 2.69 0.80 16.10
CA THR A 82 2.96 -0.59 15.69
C THR A 82 3.98 -1.26 16.59
N ASP A 83 4.99 -0.54 17.08
CA ASP A 83 5.98 -1.06 18.04
C ASP A 83 5.35 -1.45 19.38
N ARG A 84 4.21 -0.85 19.75
CA ARG A 84 3.47 -1.24 20.96
C ARG A 84 2.88 -2.65 20.87
N PHE A 85 2.58 -3.11 19.66
CA PHE A 85 2.07 -4.46 19.38
C PHE A 85 3.20 -5.45 19.09
N GLN A 86 4.24 -5.01 18.37
CA GLN A 86 5.38 -5.84 18.04
C GLN A 86 6.65 -4.97 17.92
N PRO A 87 7.67 -5.14 18.80
CA PRO A 87 8.88 -4.34 18.75
C PRO A 87 9.56 -4.40 17.38
N ASP A 88 10.05 -3.26 16.87
CA ASP A 88 10.70 -3.10 15.56
C ASP A 88 9.83 -3.52 14.36
N HIS A 89 8.52 -3.33 14.45
CA HIS A 89 7.57 -3.78 13.42
C HIS A 89 7.88 -3.16 12.05
N CYS A 90 7.91 -1.82 11.98
CA CYS A 90 8.15 -1.08 10.75
C CYS A 90 9.57 -1.30 10.19
N MET A 91 10.58 -1.44 11.05
CA MET A 91 11.95 -1.76 10.61
C MET A 91 12.00 -3.11 9.89
N ARG A 92 11.37 -4.15 10.46
CA ARG A 92 11.33 -5.49 9.84
C ARG A 92 10.54 -5.50 8.54
N ALA A 93 9.43 -4.75 8.47
CA ALA A 93 8.66 -4.59 7.25
C ALA A 93 9.52 -3.95 6.15
N ASN A 94 10.16 -2.83 6.47
CA ASN A 94 11.06 -2.13 5.55
C ASN A 94 12.24 -2.97 5.09
N LYS A 95 12.86 -3.77 5.97
CA LYS A 95 13.98 -4.64 5.58
C LYS A 95 13.63 -5.60 4.43
N ARG A 96 12.37 -6.03 4.32
CA ARG A 96 11.89 -6.92 3.26
C ARG A 96 11.47 -6.16 2.01
N GLU A 97 10.72 -5.08 2.19
CA GLU A 97 10.05 -4.39 1.08
C GLU A 97 10.94 -3.31 0.44
N GLN A 98 11.90 -2.74 1.17
CA GLN A 98 12.82 -1.74 0.64
C GLN A 98 13.69 -2.31 -0.50
N GLN A 99 14.03 -3.60 -0.46
CA GLN A 99 14.77 -4.25 -1.55
C GLN A 99 13.99 -4.23 -2.87
N VAL A 100 12.66 -4.37 -2.80
CA VAL A 100 11.77 -4.28 -3.97
C VAL A 100 11.70 -2.84 -4.45
N VAL A 101 11.56 -1.88 -3.54
CA VAL A 101 11.56 -0.46 -3.88
C VAL A 101 12.86 -0.07 -4.58
N ASP A 102 14.01 -0.43 -4.00
CA ASP A 102 15.32 -0.13 -4.55
C ASP A 102 15.51 -0.73 -5.94
N LEU A 103 15.01 -1.96 -6.17
CA LEU A 103 15.05 -2.62 -7.47
C LEU A 103 14.23 -1.83 -8.52
N VAL A 104 13.00 -1.46 -8.19
CA VAL A 104 12.09 -0.73 -9.09
C VAL A 104 12.69 0.64 -9.47
N LEU A 105 13.20 1.37 -8.48
CA LEU A 105 13.82 2.69 -8.69
C LEU A 105 15.13 2.59 -9.47
N LYS A 106 15.98 1.61 -9.16
CA LYS A 106 17.22 1.36 -9.91
C LYS A 106 16.94 1.05 -11.38
N ALA A 107 15.87 0.31 -11.65
CA ALA A 107 15.41 -0.02 -12.99
C ALA A 107 14.58 1.10 -13.65
N LYS A 108 14.32 2.23 -12.96
CA LYS A 108 13.52 3.36 -13.43
C LYS A 108 12.11 2.97 -13.88
N LEU A 109 11.53 1.93 -13.28
CA LEU A 109 10.22 1.40 -13.66
C LEU A 109 9.05 2.24 -13.13
N ASP A 110 9.33 3.20 -12.25
CA ASP A 110 8.40 4.21 -11.76
C ASP A 110 8.23 5.39 -12.74
N GLN A 111 9.12 5.52 -13.73
CA GLN A 111 9.09 6.62 -14.69
C GLN A 111 8.01 6.42 -15.75
N GLN A 112 7.32 7.50 -16.12
CA GLN A 112 6.33 7.49 -17.19
C GLN A 112 7.01 7.21 -18.53
N THR A 113 6.58 6.15 -19.21
CA THR A 113 7.13 5.71 -20.50
C THR A 113 6.25 6.07 -21.71
N ILE A 114 4.99 6.47 -21.47
CA ILE A 114 4.01 6.82 -22.50
C ILE A 114 3.55 8.26 -22.26
N PHE A 115 3.64 9.11 -23.29
CA PHE A 115 3.28 10.54 -23.27
C PHE A 115 1.95 10.80 -23.96
#